data_AF-A0A429DNV1-F1
#
_entry.id   AF-A0A429DNV1-F1
#
_cell.length_a   1.000
_cell.length_b   1.000
_cell.length_c   1.000
_cell.angle_alpha   90.00
_cell.angle_beta   90.00
_cell.angle_gamma   90.00
#
_symmetry.space_group_name_H-M   'P 1'
#
loop_
_entity.id
_entity.type
_entity.pdbx_description
1 polymer ?
#
loop_
_entity_poly.entity_id
_entity_poly.type
_entity_poly.pdbx_seq_one_letter_code
_entity_poly.pdbx_strand_id
1 'polypeptide(L)' 'MRLIDPEGYTVPGTAQTVPDADEPAERRRLLTEVAPQHAAHWQDFGYHASAYRVLPVRGVLRSDLGEEPAALCG' A
#
# COMPACT_ATOMS: atom_id res chain seq x y z
N MET A 1 -1.65 0.53 -1.18
CA MET A 1 -0.43 0.06 -0.53
C MET A 1 -0.56 -1.40 -0.17
N ARG A 2 0.56 -2.11 -0.02
CA ARG A 2 0.62 -3.52 0.39
C ARG A 2 1.93 -3.76 1.14
N LEU A 3 1.89 -4.61 2.15
CA LEU A 3 3.08 -5.06 2.88
C LEU A 3 3.62 -6.32 2.20
N ILE A 4 4.91 -6.31 1.89
CA ILE A 4 5.63 -7.39 1.22
C ILE A 4 6.63 -7.99 2.21
N ASP A 5 6.62 -9.30 2.34
CA ASP A 5 7.57 -10.03 3.16
C ASP A 5 8.93 -10.18 2.45
N PRO A 6 9.95 -10.75 3.13
CA PRO A 6 11.28 -10.91 2.54
C PRO A 6 11.36 -11.88 1.35
N GLU A 7 10.43 -12.82 1.23
CA GLU A 7 10.35 -13.75 0.10
C GLU A 7 9.57 -13.18 -1.10
N GLY A 8 8.95 -12.00 -0.91
CA GLY A 8 8.22 -11.30 -1.96
C GLY A 8 6.72 -11.55 -1.95
N TYR A 9 6.18 -12.26 -0.95
CA TYR A 9 4.74 -12.45 -0.82
C TYR A 9 4.07 -11.22 -0.23
N THR A 10 2.84 -10.97 -0.67
CA THR A 10 2.00 -9.93 -0.09
C THR A 10 1.33 -10.46 1.17
N VAL A 11 1.53 -9.77 2.30
CA VAL A 11 0.88 -10.11 3.57
C VAL A 11 -0.64 -9.95 3.40
N PRO A 12 -1.44 -11.02 3.66
CA PRO A 12 -2.89 -10.98 3.51
C PRO A 12 -3.53 -9.81 4.29
N GLY A 13 -4.56 -9.19 3.71
CA GLY A 13 -5.27 -8.09 4.36
C GLY A 13 -4.56 -6.73 4.36
N THR A 14 -3.33 -6.63 3.82
CA THR A 14 -2.59 -5.35 3.74
C THR A 14 -2.70 -4.65 2.39
N ALA A 15 -3.25 -5.33 1.38
CA ALA A 15 -3.45 -4.78 0.04
C ALA A 15 -4.71 -3.91 -0.01
N GLN A 16 -4.54 -2.60 0.05
CA GLN A 16 -5.65 -1.64 0.04
C GLN A 16 -5.30 -0.39 -0.77
N THR A 17 -6.29 0.31 -1.32
CA THR A 17 -6.06 1.65 -1.92
C THR A 17 -6.03 2.68 -0.79
N VAL A 18 -5.00 3.52 -0.75
CA VAL A 18 -4.80 4.54 0.28
C VAL A 18 -4.66 5.89 -0.44
N PRO A 19 -5.41 6.93 -0.05
CA PRO A 19 -5.19 8.29 -0.57
C PRO A 19 -3.76 8.76 -0.30
N ASP A 20 -3.18 9.56 -1.20
CA ASP A 20 -1.80 10.07 -1.02
C ASP A 20 -1.61 10.84 0.30
N ALA A 21 -2.64 11.53 0.78
CA ALA A 21 -2.61 12.24 2.05
C ALA A 21 -2.42 11.31 3.27
N ASP A 22 -2.91 10.07 3.19
CA ASP A 22 -2.86 9.07 4.27
C ASP A 22 -1.70 8.06 4.10
N GLU A 23 -1.02 8.07 2.95
CA GLU A 23 0.13 7.21 2.63
C GLU A 23 1.18 7.13 3.75
N PRO A 24 1.68 8.24 4.32
CA PRO A 24 2.72 8.17 5.35
C PRO A 24 2.19 7.54 6.65
N ALA A 25 0.92 7.79 6.99
CA ALA A 25 0.29 7.22 8.19
C ALA A 25 0.11 5.70 8.05
N GLU A 26 -0.40 5.25 6.90
CA GLU A 26 -0.63 3.83 6.65
C GLU A 26 0.68 3.08 6.46
N ARG A 27 1.69 3.69 5.79
CA ARG A 27 3.05 3.12 5.71
C ARG A 27 3.61 2.85 7.11
N ARG A 28 3.49 3.82 8.02
CA ARG A 28 3.97 3.69 9.39
C ARG A 28 3.26 2.54 10.09
N ARG A 29 1.92 2.50 10.06
CA ARG A 29 1.11 1.41 10.65
C ARG A 29 1.54 0.03 10.15
N LEU A 30 1.72 -0.13 8.83
CA LEU A 30 2.15 -1.41 8.24
C LEU A 30 3.52 -1.87 8.75
N LEU A 31 4.47 -0.94 8.91
CA LEU A 31 5.83 -1.26 9.36
C LEU A 31 5.97 -1.42 10.89
N THR A 32 5.20 -0.66 11.68
CA THR A 32 5.35 -0.65 13.14
C THR A 32 4.39 -1.59 13.86
N GLU A 33 3.28 -1.95 13.24
CA GLU A 33 2.26 -2.81 13.86
C GLU A 33 2.13 -4.14 13.12
N VAL A 34 1.90 -4.10 11.80
CA VAL A 34 1.59 -5.32 11.03
C VAL A 34 2.83 -6.17 10.77
N ALA A 35 3.94 -5.58 10.33
CA ALA A 35 5.18 -6.32 10.06
C ALA A 35 5.73 -7.05 11.31
N PRO A 36 5.76 -6.45 12.51
CA PRO A 36 6.16 -7.17 13.72
C PRO A 36 5.21 -8.31 14.11
N GLN A 37 3.90 -8.11 14.00
CA GLN A 37 2.93 -9.18 14.28
C GLN A 37 3.07 -10.34 13.29
N HIS A 38 3.21 -10.03 12.01
CA HIS A 38 3.44 -11.06 11.00
C HIS A 38 4.78 -11.75 11.24
N ALA A 39 5.88 -11.03 11.46
CA ALA A 39 7.18 -11.65 11.76
C ALA A 39 7.15 -12.54 13.02
N ALA A 40 6.44 -12.12 14.08
CA ALA A 40 6.30 -12.92 15.31
C ALA A 40 5.64 -14.28 15.05
N HIS A 41 4.65 -14.35 14.15
CA HIS A 41 4.02 -15.62 13.76
C HIS A 41 4.94 -16.57 12.98
N TRP A 42 6.08 -16.08 12.47
CA TRP A 42 6.99 -16.85 11.62
C TRP A 42 8.44 -16.89 12.18
N GLN A 43 8.61 -16.66 13.48
CA GLN A 43 9.95 -16.58 14.10
C GLN A 43 10.79 -17.86 13.89
N ASP A 44 10.17 -19.04 13.88
CA ASP A 44 10.85 -20.32 13.63
C ASP A 44 11.54 -20.40 12.25
N PHE A 45 11.12 -19.57 11.30
CA PHE A 45 11.66 -19.54 9.94
C PHE A 45 12.67 -18.40 9.71
N GLY A 46 13.03 -17.63 10.74
CA GLY A 46 14.05 -16.57 10.66
C GLY A 46 13.57 -15.23 10.08
N TYR A 47 12.26 -14.99 10.07
CA TYR A 47 11.71 -13.73 9.55
C TYR A 47 11.85 -12.57 10.53
N HIS A 48 12.33 -11.42 10.03
CA HIS A 48 12.46 -10.19 10.79
C HIS A 48 11.62 -9.06 10.18
N ALA A 49 10.94 -8.28 11.03
CA ALA A 49 10.11 -7.15 10.60
C ALA A 49 10.88 -6.12 9.74
N SER A 50 12.18 -5.94 10.01
CA SER A 50 13.08 -5.04 9.27
C SER A 50 13.30 -5.44 7.80
N ALA A 51 13.01 -6.69 7.43
CA ALA A 51 13.15 -7.16 6.06
C ALA A 51 11.88 -6.95 5.20
N TYR A 52 10.77 -6.52 5.81
CA TYR A 52 9.52 -6.22 5.10
C TYR A 52 9.60 -4.89 4.34
N ARG A 53 8.82 -4.78 3.27
CA ARG A 53 8.75 -3.59 2.42
C ARG A 53 7.31 -3.19 2.19
N VAL A 54 7.04 -1.89 2.10
CA VAL A 54 5.73 -1.38 1.70
C VAL A 54 5.79 -0.92 0.26
N LEU A 55 4.90 -1.44 -0.58
CA LEU A 55 4.74 -1.00 -1.96
C LEU A 55 3.43 -0.23 -2.13
N PRO A 56 3.43 0.90 -2.85
CA PRO A 56 2.19 1.54 -3.24
C PRO A 56 1.41 0.58 -4.16
N VAL A 57 0.10 0.51 -3.95
CA VAL A 57 -0.79 -0.12 -4.94
C VAL A 57 -1.09 1.02 -5.88
N ARG A 58 -0.53 0.99 -7.10
CA ARG A 58 -0.87 1.98 -8.11
C ARG A 58 -2.35 1.81 -8.43
N GLY A 59 -3.19 2.59 -7.77
CA GLY A 59 -4.47 2.95 -8.34
C GLY A 59 -4.14 3.72 -9.61
N VAL A 60 -4.50 3.17 -10.77
CA VAL A 60 -4.58 3.98 -11.97
C VAL A 60 -5.69 5.00 -11.66
N LEU A 61 -5.32 6.20 -11.24
CA LEU A 61 -6.20 7.36 -11.29
C LEU A 61 -6.43 7.62 -12.78
N ARG A 62 -7.40 6.91 -13.36
CA ARG A 62 -8.00 7.31 -14.63
C ARG A 62 -8.98 8.43 -14.32
N SER A 63 -8.45 9.62 -14.07
CA SER A 63 -9.22 10.88 -13.98
C SER A 63 -9.23 11.57 -15.34
N ASP A 64 -9.54 10.81 -16.40
CA ASP A 64 -9.37 11.27 -17.79
C ASP A 64 -10.65 11.21 -18.65
N LEU A 65 -11.86 11.17 -18.08
CA LEU A 65 -13.09 11.31 -18.89
C LEU A 65 -14.23 12.03 -18.15
N GLY A 66 -14.66 13.15 -18.75
CA GLY A 66 -15.82 13.97 -18.39
C GLY A 66 -15.48 15.46 -18.42
N GLU A 67 -14.90 15.98 -19.49
CA GLU A 67 -15.64 16.62 -20.60
C GLU A 67 -16.52 17.80 -20.15
N GLU A 68 -15.94 19.00 -20.12
CA GLU A 68 -16.65 20.24 -20.49
C GLU A 68 -15.69 21.12 -21.33
N PRO A 69 -15.73 21.07 -22.67
CA PRO A 69 -15.23 22.19 -23.45
C PRO A 69 -16.27 23.31 -23.39
N ALA A 70 -15.88 24.40 -22.72
CA ALA A 70 -16.49 25.69 -22.94
C ALA A 70 -16.54 26.00 -24.44
N ALA A 71 -17.75 26.06 -24.99
CA ALA A 71 -18.02 26.69 -26.26
C ALA A 71 -19.19 27.67 -26.08
N LEU A 72 -18.84 28.90 -25.66
CA LEU A 72 -19.50 30.09 -26.18
C LEU A 72 -19.35 30.04 -27.71
N CYS A 73 -20.48 30.01 -28.44
CA CYS A 73 -20.68 30.58 -29.79
C CYS A 73 -22.03 30.10 -30.36
N GLY A 74 -22.93 31.05 -30.67
CA GLY A 74 -24.11 30.83 -31.51
C GLY A 74 -25.34 31.57 -31.01
#